data_AF-A0AAE2C2V4-F1
#
_entry.id   AF-A0AAE2C2V4-F1
#
_cell.length_a   1.000
_cell.length_b   1.000
_cell.length_c   1.000
_cell.angle_alpha   90.00
_cell.angle_beta   90.00
_cell.angle_gamma   90.00
#
_symmetry.space_group_name_H-M   'P 1'
#
loop_
_entity.id
_entity.type
_entity.pdbx_description
1 polymer ?
#
loop_
_entity_poly.entity_id
_entity_poly.type
_entity_poly.pdbx_seq_one_letter_code
_entity_poly.pdbx_strand_id
1 'polypeptide(L)'
;MKCLYKIIRTRKNGIRNRKVWSRAVIKKILTDRTPGPPCLPKETPFGSNIDDIKLPPWFTEDDLKYYAQKYEKRGFAGGLNYYRALDLNWELTAAWTGSKVKVPVKFVVGDVDMVYTTPGVKEYVHGGGFKNDVPLLEECVVMDNVGHFLNQEKADEVNAHIHEFIKKF
;
A
#
# COMPACT_ATOMS: atom_id res chain seq x y z
N MET A 1 -15.81 -0.70 -0.99
CA MET A 1 -14.67 -1.57 -1.39
C MET A 1 -14.75 -2.17 -2.81
N LYS A 2 -15.56 -1.65 -3.75
CA LYS A 2 -15.67 -2.20 -5.11
C LYS A 2 -14.56 -1.75 -6.10
N CYS A 3 -13.62 -0.87 -5.70
CA CYS A 3 -12.65 -0.28 -6.64
C CYS A 3 -11.51 -1.22 -7.09
N LEU A 4 -11.13 -2.22 -6.28
CA LEU A 4 -10.04 -3.15 -6.63
C LEU A 4 -10.53 -4.39 -7.41
N TYR A 5 -11.85 -4.58 -7.56
CA TYR A 5 -12.44 -5.83 -8.07
C TYR A 5 -12.29 -6.07 -9.59
N LYS A 6 -11.70 -5.14 -10.35
CA LYS A 6 -11.78 -5.20 -11.82
C LYS A 6 -10.51 -4.83 -12.57
N ILE A 7 -9.36 -5.30 -12.09
CA ILE A 7 -8.04 -5.22 -12.75
C ILE A 7 -7.47 -6.65 -12.57
N ILE A 8 -7.29 -7.56 -13.53
CA ILE A 8 -6.61 -7.55 -14.83
C ILE A 8 -7.03 -8.81 -15.59
N ARG A 9 -7.65 -8.65 -16.76
CA ARG A 9 -7.56 -9.62 -17.88
C ARG A 9 -7.10 -8.86 -19.14
N THR A 10 -6.07 -8.02 -19.02
CA THR A 10 -5.44 -7.38 -20.19
C THR A 10 -4.26 -8.23 -20.68
N ARG A 11 -4.59 -9.37 -21.28
CA ARG A 11 -3.83 -9.88 -22.42
C ARG A 11 -4.67 -9.58 -23.65
N LYS A 12 -4.62 -8.34 -24.13
CA LYS A 12 -4.95 -8.02 -25.52
C LYS A 12 -4.46 -6.61 -25.82
N ASN A 13 -3.53 -6.59 -26.78
CA ASN A 13 -3.10 -5.47 -27.62
C ASN A 13 -1.76 -4.82 -27.25
N GLY A 14 -0.81 -4.97 -28.17
CA GLY A 14 0.42 -4.17 -28.26
C GLY A 14 1.61 -4.79 -27.53
N ILE A 15 2.66 -5.11 -28.29
CA ILE A 15 3.98 -5.48 -27.81
C ILE A 15 4.58 -4.25 -27.11
N ARG A 16 4.22 -3.97 -25.85
CA ARG A 16 5.03 -3.13 -24.97
C ARG A 16 6.14 -4.01 -24.43
N ASN A 17 7.39 -3.58 -24.62
CA ASN A 17 8.57 -4.26 -24.08
C ASN A 17 8.35 -4.51 -22.58
N ARG A 18 8.40 -5.79 -22.17
CA ARG A 18 8.12 -6.24 -20.79
C ARG A 18 8.97 -5.49 -19.75
N LYS A 19 10.18 -5.05 -20.14
CA LYS A 19 11.07 -4.25 -19.30
C LYS A 19 10.55 -2.85 -19.02
N VAL A 20 10.21 -2.13 -20.09
CA VAL A 20 9.67 -0.77 -20.04
C VAL A 20 8.39 -0.74 -19.21
N TRP A 21 7.54 -1.76 -19.35
CA TRP A 21 6.28 -1.86 -18.62
C TRP A 21 6.46 -2.08 -17.10
N SER A 22 7.42 -2.90 -16.67
CA SER A 22 7.62 -3.19 -15.24
C SER A 22 8.18 -1.97 -14.49
N ARG A 23 9.15 -1.26 -15.09
CA ARG A 23 9.66 0.01 -14.55
C ARG A 23 8.53 1.03 -14.39
N ALA A 24 7.73 1.20 -15.44
CA ALA A 24 6.61 2.12 -15.44
C ALA A 24 5.62 1.83 -14.28
N VAL A 25 5.16 0.59 -14.16
CA VAL A 25 4.20 0.21 -13.12
C VAL A 25 4.77 0.44 -11.72
N ILE A 26 6.02 0.02 -11.46
CA ILE A 26 6.66 0.20 -10.16
C ILE A 26 6.83 1.68 -9.82
N LYS A 27 7.24 2.48 -10.81
CA LYS A 27 7.37 3.93 -10.66
C LYS A 27 6.04 4.56 -10.27
N LYS A 28 4.96 4.23 -10.99
CA LYS A 28 3.61 4.75 -10.66
C LYS A 28 3.16 4.32 -9.27
N ILE A 29 3.33 3.05 -8.89
CA ILE A 29 2.87 2.54 -7.60
C ILE A 29 3.62 3.21 -6.44
N LEU A 30 4.95 3.25 -6.50
CA LEU A 30 5.78 3.71 -5.37
C LEU A 30 5.74 5.23 -5.19
N THR A 31 5.42 6.00 -6.23
CA THR A 31 5.40 7.47 -6.16
C THR A 31 4.00 8.07 -6.16
N ASP A 32 2.94 7.26 -6.13
CA ASP A 32 1.58 7.79 -6.10
C ASP A 32 1.29 8.42 -4.73
N ARG A 33 0.80 9.66 -4.76
CA ARG A 33 0.34 10.40 -3.57
C ARG A 33 -1.12 10.85 -3.73
N THR A 34 -1.84 10.28 -4.70
CA THR A 34 -3.27 10.60 -4.93
C THR A 34 -4.07 10.15 -3.70
N PRO A 35 -4.78 11.07 -3.01
CA PRO A 35 -5.59 10.71 -1.85
C PRO A 35 -6.76 9.80 -2.21
N GLY A 36 -7.21 9.00 -1.24
CA GLY A 36 -8.36 8.12 -1.37
C GLY A 36 -8.02 6.74 -1.90
N PRO A 37 -9.02 5.85 -2.03
CA PRO A 37 -8.78 4.45 -2.33
C PRO A 37 -8.19 4.28 -3.74
N PRO A 38 -7.29 3.30 -3.94
CA PRO A 38 -6.76 2.97 -5.27
C PRO A 38 -7.90 2.51 -6.18
N CYS A 39 -8.33 3.39 -7.09
CA CYS A 39 -9.30 3.09 -8.13
C CYS A 39 -8.59 3.13 -9.48
N LEU A 40 -8.13 1.96 -9.96
CA LEU A 40 -7.40 1.91 -11.23
C LEU A 40 -8.39 1.92 -12.41
N PRO A 41 -8.23 2.83 -13.39
CA PRO A 41 -9.05 2.84 -14.60
C PRO A 41 -8.94 1.53 -15.40
N LYS A 42 -10.02 1.13 -16.09
CA LYS A 42 -10.02 -0.11 -16.90
C LYS A 42 -9.05 -0.07 -18.07
N GLU A 43 -8.93 1.08 -18.72
CA GLU A 43 -8.15 1.23 -19.96
C GLU A 43 -6.67 1.49 -19.67
N THR A 44 -6.39 2.34 -18.69
CA THR A 44 -5.04 2.76 -18.29
C THR A 44 -4.86 2.59 -16.78
N PRO A 45 -4.84 1.35 -16.26
CA PRO A 45 -4.80 1.10 -14.82
C PRO A 45 -3.58 1.69 -14.12
N PHE A 46 -2.52 2.02 -14.85
CA PHE A 46 -1.31 2.64 -14.31
C PHE A 46 -1.02 4.01 -14.95
N GLY A 47 -1.98 4.59 -15.69
CA GLY A 47 -1.85 5.88 -16.37
C GLY A 47 -1.20 5.80 -17.77
N SER A 48 -1.31 6.90 -18.52
CA SER A 48 -0.76 7.05 -19.88
C SER A 48 0.64 7.68 -19.91
N ASN A 49 0.99 8.53 -18.93
CA ASN A 49 2.19 9.37 -18.91
C ASN A 49 3.21 8.89 -17.87
N ILE A 50 3.45 7.58 -17.82
CA ILE A 50 4.26 6.97 -16.76
C ILE A 50 5.75 7.35 -16.89
N ASP A 51 6.19 7.64 -18.11
CA ASP A 51 7.57 8.04 -18.40
C ASP A 51 7.92 9.41 -17.80
N ASP A 52 6.92 10.29 -17.60
CA ASP A 52 7.09 11.65 -17.08
C ASP A 52 7.17 11.74 -15.54
N ILE A 53 6.92 10.62 -14.84
CA ILE A 53 6.98 10.61 -13.38
C ILE A 53 8.42 10.89 -12.95
N LYS A 54 8.65 11.83 -12.04
CA LYS A 54 9.98 12.04 -11.44
C LYS A 54 10.14 11.16 -10.21
N LEU A 55 11.32 10.56 -10.05
CA LEU A 55 11.62 9.77 -8.85
C LEU A 55 11.82 10.70 -7.66
N PRO A 56 11.22 10.41 -6.50
CA PRO A 56 11.48 11.16 -5.28
C PRO A 56 12.90 10.87 -4.76
N PRO A 57 13.48 11.75 -3.93
CA PRO A 57 14.86 11.60 -3.44
C PRO A 57 15.14 10.29 -2.69
N TRP A 58 14.12 9.70 -2.06
CA TRP A 58 14.22 8.45 -1.29
C TRP A 58 14.13 7.19 -2.15
N PHE A 59 13.82 7.30 -3.45
CA PHE A 59 13.67 6.16 -4.36
C PHE A 59 14.56 6.34 -5.59
N THR A 60 15.72 5.67 -5.60
CA THR A 60 16.74 5.88 -6.61
C THR A 60 16.45 5.12 -7.92
N GLU A 61 17.20 5.44 -8.97
CA GLU A 61 17.14 4.67 -10.23
C GLU A 61 17.58 3.22 -10.06
N ASP A 62 18.51 2.95 -9.13
CA ASP A 62 18.95 1.60 -8.81
C ASP A 62 17.88 0.81 -8.05
N ASP A 63 17.14 1.45 -7.14
CA ASP A 63 15.99 0.83 -6.48
C ASP A 63 14.90 0.49 -7.51
N LEU A 64 14.55 1.43 -8.38
CA LEU A 64 13.60 1.20 -9.47
C LEU A 64 14.04 0.04 -10.37
N LYS A 65 15.33 0.00 -10.73
CA LYS A 65 15.92 -1.09 -11.52
C LYS A 65 15.80 -2.43 -10.78
N TYR A 66 16.11 -2.46 -9.49
CA TYR A 66 16.00 -3.67 -8.67
C TYR A 66 14.58 -4.22 -8.67
N TYR A 67 13.58 -3.40 -8.30
CA TYR A 67 12.18 -3.83 -8.30
C TYR A 67 11.71 -4.26 -9.70
N ALA A 68 11.99 -3.45 -10.73
CA ALA A 68 11.57 -3.75 -12.09
C ALA A 68 12.12 -5.10 -12.56
N GLN A 69 13.39 -5.41 -12.32
CA GLN A 69 13.98 -6.70 -12.69
C GLN A 69 13.28 -7.89 -12.03
N LYS A 70 12.85 -7.76 -10.76
CA LYS A 70 12.11 -8.84 -10.08
C LYS A 70 10.75 -9.06 -10.73
N TYR A 71 10.01 -8.00 -11.00
CA TYR A 71 8.69 -8.07 -11.63
C TYR A 71 8.73 -8.42 -13.12
N GLU A 72 9.81 -8.11 -13.84
CA GLU A 72 10.03 -8.59 -15.20
C GLU A 72 10.14 -10.12 -15.25
N LYS A 73 10.86 -10.70 -14.27
CA LYS A 73 11.08 -12.15 -14.17
C LYS A 73 9.85 -12.90 -13.67
N ARG A 74 9.14 -12.37 -12.68
CA ARG A 74 8.04 -13.09 -11.98
C ARG A 74 6.64 -12.65 -12.40
N GLY A 75 6.50 -11.46 -13.00
CA GLY A 75 5.22 -10.82 -13.26
C GLY A 75 4.52 -10.31 -11.99
N PHE A 76 3.38 -9.65 -12.16
CA PHE A 76 2.59 -9.06 -11.07
C PHE A 76 1.47 -9.96 -10.56
N ALA A 77 1.23 -11.11 -11.20
CA ALA A 77 0.09 -11.97 -10.91
C ALA A 77 0.05 -12.45 -9.46
N GLY A 78 1.21 -12.80 -8.87
CA GLY A 78 1.31 -13.23 -7.48
C GLY A 78 0.80 -12.19 -6.49
N GLY A 79 1.32 -10.96 -6.56
CA GLY A 79 0.85 -9.86 -5.71
C GLY A 79 -0.62 -9.52 -5.95
N LEU A 80 -1.07 -9.53 -7.21
CA LEU A 80 -2.48 -9.27 -7.54
C LEU A 80 -3.44 -10.37 -7.06
N ASN A 81 -2.98 -11.60 -6.87
CA ASN A 81 -3.83 -12.68 -6.34
C ASN A 81 -4.29 -12.42 -4.91
N TYR A 82 -3.56 -11.65 -4.10
CA TYR A 82 -4.02 -11.25 -2.76
C TYR A 82 -5.31 -10.44 -2.83
N TYR A 83 -5.41 -9.51 -3.77
CA TYR A 83 -6.62 -8.70 -3.98
C TYR A 83 -7.78 -9.52 -4.55
N ARG A 84 -7.49 -10.54 -5.39
CA ARG A 84 -8.51 -11.45 -5.93
C ARG A 84 -9.15 -12.33 -4.86
N ALA A 85 -8.45 -12.56 -3.76
CA ALA A 85 -8.90 -13.40 -2.66
C ALA A 85 -9.59 -12.62 -1.54
N LEU A 86 -9.85 -11.31 -1.67
CA LEU A 86 -10.44 -10.51 -0.58
C LEU A 86 -11.83 -11.00 -0.17
N ASP A 87 -12.73 -11.33 -1.10
CA ASP A 87 -14.06 -11.88 -0.77
C ASP A 87 -13.93 -13.25 -0.08
N LEU A 88 -13.05 -14.11 -0.58
CA LEU A 88 -12.81 -15.42 0.04
C LEU A 88 -12.23 -15.26 1.45
N ASN A 89 -11.28 -14.34 1.65
CA ASN A 89 -10.74 -14.05 2.98
C ASN A 89 -11.84 -13.54 3.90
N TRP A 90 -12.77 -12.70 3.42
CA TRP A 90 -13.92 -12.23 4.21
C TRP A 90 -14.81 -13.40 4.65
N GLU A 91 -15.13 -14.34 3.75
CA GLU A 91 -15.91 -15.55 4.09
C GLU A 91 -15.18 -16.43 5.11
N LEU A 92 -13.90 -16.71 4.86
CA LEU A 92 -13.09 -17.58 5.71
C LEU A 92 -12.82 -16.96 7.09
N THR A 93 -12.86 -15.63 7.20
CA THR A 93 -12.64 -14.93 8.47
C THR A 93 -13.90 -14.75 9.32
N ALA A 94 -15.04 -15.29 8.90
CA ALA A 94 -16.31 -15.20 9.63
C ALA A 94 -16.22 -15.71 11.09
N ALA A 95 -15.40 -16.72 11.35
CA ALA A 95 -15.18 -17.27 12.69
C ALA A 95 -14.59 -16.26 13.70
N TRP A 96 -13.95 -15.19 13.24
CA TRP A 96 -13.36 -14.15 14.08
C TRP A 96 -14.24 -12.89 14.21
N THR A 97 -15.50 -12.95 13.78
CA THR A 97 -16.43 -11.81 13.93
C THR A 97 -16.53 -11.39 15.39
N GLY A 98 -16.26 -10.10 15.67
CA GLY A 98 -16.28 -9.52 17.02
C GLY A 98 -15.06 -9.84 17.89
N SER A 99 -14.10 -10.63 17.39
CA SER A 99 -12.85 -10.91 18.10
C SER A 99 -11.97 -9.67 18.19
N LYS A 100 -11.20 -9.57 19.28
CA LYS A 100 -10.26 -8.45 19.52
C LYS A 100 -8.82 -8.91 19.36
N VAL A 101 -7.95 -8.06 18.82
CA VAL A 101 -6.50 -8.30 18.78
C VAL A 101 -5.89 -7.98 20.14
N LYS A 102 -5.28 -8.98 20.79
CA LYS A 102 -4.75 -8.87 22.17
C LYS A 102 -3.22 -8.76 22.24
N VAL A 103 -2.57 -8.48 21.12
CA VAL A 103 -1.13 -8.20 21.06
C VAL A 103 -0.93 -6.69 21.22
N PRO A 104 0.12 -6.21 21.90
CA PRO A 104 0.49 -4.79 21.87
C PRO A 104 0.78 -4.33 20.44
N VAL A 105 0.23 -3.18 20.03
CA VAL A 105 0.36 -2.66 18.66
C VAL A 105 0.78 -1.20 18.69
N LYS A 106 1.74 -0.84 17.84
CA LYS A 106 2.01 0.54 17.44
C LYS A 106 1.62 0.71 15.98
N PHE A 107 0.71 1.64 15.70
CA PHE A 107 0.28 1.97 14.35
C PHE A 107 0.91 3.29 13.91
N VAL A 108 1.60 3.27 12.78
CA VAL A 108 2.30 4.43 12.19
C VAL A 108 1.82 4.57 10.76
N VAL A 109 1.42 5.78 10.36
CA VAL A 109 0.87 6.06 9.04
C VAL A 109 1.29 7.44 8.55
N GLY A 110 1.43 7.61 7.23
CA GLY A 110 1.61 8.92 6.63
C GLY A 110 0.29 9.67 6.46
N ASP A 111 0.28 10.99 6.61
CA ASP A 111 -0.92 11.84 6.51
C ASP A 111 -1.55 11.85 5.11
N VAL A 112 -0.74 11.64 4.06
CA VAL A 112 -1.14 11.54 2.65
C VAL A 112 -1.14 10.10 2.12
N ASP A 113 -1.05 9.11 3.01
CA ASP A 113 -1.24 7.70 2.65
C ASP A 113 -2.66 7.49 2.05
N MET A 114 -2.72 6.80 0.91
CA MET A 114 -3.97 6.59 0.16
C MET A 114 -5.01 5.72 0.91
N VAL A 115 -4.55 4.77 1.73
CA VAL A 115 -5.40 3.96 2.61
C VAL A 115 -5.90 4.82 3.75
N TYR A 116 -5.02 5.61 4.39
CA TYR A 116 -5.39 6.49 5.49
C TYR A 116 -6.40 7.57 5.07
N THR A 117 -6.28 8.06 3.84
CA THR A 117 -7.18 9.06 3.24
C THR A 117 -8.42 8.43 2.58
N THR A 118 -8.61 7.12 2.67
CA THR A 118 -9.86 6.47 2.25
C THR A 118 -11.01 6.87 3.18
N PRO A 119 -12.20 7.22 2.66
CA PRO A 119 -13.34 7.61 3.50
C PRO A 119 -13.67 6.56 4.56
N GLY A 120 -13.83 7.00 5.81
CA GLY A 120 -14.13 6.15 6.97
C GLY A 120 -12.90 5.68 7.75
N VAL A 121 -11.69 5.74 7.17
CA VAL A 121 -10.48 5.22 7.82
C VAL A 121 -10.01 6.13 8.95
N LYS A 122 -9.98 7.45 8.75
CA LYS A 122 -9.59 8.40 9.81
C LYS A 122 -10.56 8.34 10.98
N GLU A 123 -11.86 8.23 10.69
CA GLU A 123 -12.91 8.10 11.69
C GLU A 123 -12.78 6.79 12.48
N TYR A 124 -12.43 5.69 11.83
CA TYR A 124 -12.17 4.42 12.53
C TYR A 124 -10.91 4.47 13.41
N VAL A 125 -9.81 5.02 12.89
CA VAL A 125 -8.52 5.12 13.58
C VAL A 125 -8.62 6.02 14.82
N HIS A 126 -9.23 7.20 14.68
CA HIS A 126 -9.25 8.23 15.74
C HIS A 126 -10.55 8.27 16.54
N GLY A 127 -11.66 7.77 15.99
CA GLY A 127 -12.99 7.78 16.63
C GLY A 127 -13.23 6.64 17.63
N GLY A 128 -12.17 5.92 18.03
CA GLY A 128 -12.24 4.87 19.06
C GLY A 128 -12.55 3.46 18.55
N GLY A 129 -13.00 3.31 17.30
CA GLY A 129 -13.26 1.99 16.69
C GLY A 129 -12.02 1.10 16.69
N PHE A 130 -10.88 1.64 16.23
CA PHE A 130 -9.64 0.89 16.16
C PHE A 130 -9.12 0.47 17.54
N LYS A 131 -9.20 1.38 18.53
CA LYS A 131 -8.82 1.09 19.92
C LYS A 131 -9.76 0.07 20.58
N ASN A 132 -11.04 0.04 20.20
CA ASN A 132 -11.98 -0.97 20.69
C ASN A 132 -11.60 -2.38 20.20
N ASP A 133 -11.22 -2.51 18.93
CA ASP A 133 -10.88 -3.78 18.28
C ASP A 133 -9.46 -4.24 18.64
N VAL A 134 -8.56 -3.30 18.93
CA VAL A 134 -7.17 -3.52 19.38
C VAL A 134 -6.94 -2.84 20.74
N PRO A 135 -7.36 -3.45 21.86
CA PRO A 135 -7.32 -2.81 23.18
C PRO A 135 -5.92 -2.37 23.65
N LEU A 136 -4.87 -3.06 23.18
CA LEU A 136 -3.47 -2.75 23.50
C LEU A 136 -2.77 -1.88 22.43
N LEU A 137 -3.54 -1.18 21.59
CA LEU A 137 -3.03 -0.19 20.65
C LEU A 137 -2.43 1.02 21.41
N GLU A 138 -1.17 1.34 21.16
CA GLU A 138 -0.56 2.61 21.58
C GLU A 138 -1.11 3.78 20.78
N GLU A 139 -0.76 5.01 21.15
CA GLU A 139 -1.14 6.20 20.39
C GLU A 139 -0.74 6.04 18.91
N CYS A 140 -1.69 6.35 18.03
CA CYS A 140 -1.45 6.27 16.58
C CYS A 140 -0.54 7.42 16.16
N VAL A 141 0.53 7.10 15.44
CA VAL A 141 1.45 8.11 14.91
C VAL A 141 1.05 8.46 13.48
N VAL A 142 0.82 9.76 13.24
CA VAL A 142 0.57 10.30 11.90
C VAL A 142 1.77 11.16 11.50
N MET A 143 2.49 10.73 10.46
CA MET A 143 3.69 11.40 9.97
C MET A 143 3.31 12.47 8.94
N ASP A 144 3.79 13.69 9.14
CA ASP A 144 3.47 14.85 8.30
C ASP A 144 4.13 14.77 6.92
N ASN A 145 3.34 15.02 5.88
CA ASN A 145 3.71 14.95 4.47
C ASN A 145 4.42 13.63 4.08
N VAL A 146 3.92 12.48 4.54
CA VAL A 146 4.46 11.14 4.21
C VAL A 146 3.43 10.30 3.49
N GLY A 147 3.86 9.62 2.41
CA GLY A 147 3.01 8.76 1.60
C GLY A 147 2.90 7.32 2.09
N HIS A 148 2.50 6.44 1.16
CA HIS A 148 2.19 5.04 1.47
C HIS A 148 3.42 4.20 1.87
N PHE A 149 4.59 4.54 1.33
CA PHE A 149 5.84 3.80 1.55
C PHE A 149 6.72 4.46 2.61
N LEU A 150 6.13 4.81 3.76
CA LEU A 150 6.80 5.55 4.84
C LEU A 150 8.12 4.92 5.31
N ASN A 151 8.23 3.60 5.25
CA ASN A 151 9.43 2.85 5.65
C ASN A 151 10.62 3.04 4.68
N GLN A 152 10.36 3.50 3.45
CA GLN A 152 11.39 3.94 2.51
C GLN A 152 11.53 5.46 2.53
N GLU A 153 10.41 6.19 2.53
CA GLU A 153 10.38 7.66 2.50
C GLU A 153 11.02 8.31 3.74
N LYS A 154 10.76 7.74 4.93
CA LYS A 154 11.24 8.20 6.24
C LYS A 154 11.83 7.05 7.05
N ALA A 155 12.77 6.32 6.45
CA ALA A 155 13.36 5.10 7.03
C ALA A 155 13.88 5.30 8.47
N ASP A 156 14.59 6.40 8.75
CA ASP A 156 15.16 6.67 10.07
C ASP A 156 14.10 6.89 11.15
N GLU A 157 13.05 7.66 10.84
CA GLU A 157 11.93 7.92 11.75
C GLU A 157 11.15 6.62 12.04
N VAL A 158 10.92 5.79 11.01
CA VAL A 158 10.29 4.46 11.16
C VAL A 158 11.14 3.53 12.00
N ASN A 159 12.47 3.50 11.78
CA ASN A 159 13.40 2.71 12.57
C ASN A 159 13.39 3.13 14.05
N ALA A 160 13.36 4.44 14.33
CA ALA A 160 13.23 4.96 15.68
C ALA A 160 11.93 4.50 16.34
N HIS A 161 10.79 4.61 15.64
CA HIS A 161 9.51 4.16 16.17
C HIS A 161 9.44 2.66 16.47
N ILE A 162 10.04 1.82 15.61
CA ILE A 162 10.16 0.37 15.83
C ILE A 162 11.01 0.12 17.08
N HIS A 163 12.21 0.69 17.13
CA HIS A 163 13.17 0.48 18.21
C HIS A 163 12.61 0.92 19.57
N GLU A 164 12.00 2.11 19.65
CA GLU A 164 11.33 2.60 20.86
C GLU A 164 10.20 1.70 21.34
N PHE A 165 9.44 1.11 20.42
CA PHE A 165 8.32 0.24 20.76
C PHE A 165 8.80 -1.11 21.27
N ILE A 166 9.70 -1.77 20.56
CA ILE A 166 10.15 -3.12 20.93
C ILE A 166 10.99 -3.12 22.22
N LYS A 167 11.67 -2.02 22.55
CA LYS A 167 12.42 -1.88 23.81
C LYS A 167 11.57 -1.88 25.08
N LYS A 168 10.24 -1.81 24.96
CA LYS A 168 9.31 -1.89 26.09
C LYS A 168 9.12 -3.33 26.59
N PHE A 169 9.64 -4.32 25.87
CA PHE A 169 9.54 -5.75 26.13
C PHE A 169 10.93 -6.39 26.17
#